data_AF-A0A534ZZ27-F1
#
_entry.id   AF-A0A534ZZ27-F1
#
_cell.length_a   1.000
_cell.length_b   1.000
_cell.length_c   1.000
_cell.angle_alpha   90.00
_cell.angle_beta   90.00
_cell.angle_gamma   90.00
#
_symmetry.space_group_name_H-M   'P 1'
#
loop_
_entity.id
_entity.type
_entity.pdbx_description
1 polymer ?
#
loop_
_entity_poly.entity_id
_entity_poly.type
_entity_poly.pdbx_seq_one_letter_code
_entity_poly.pdbx_strand_id
1 'polypeptide(L)' 'MGEGHLPVLVEEVLALLALRAGSSVADCTVGGGGHADRILEATSPDGRL' A
#
# COMPACT_ATOMS: atom_id res chain seq x y z
N MET A 1 -11.77 -16.56 -2.29
CA MET A 1 -11.27 -15.78 -3.44
C MET A 1 -12.45 -14.98 -3.98
N GLY A 2 -12.85 -13.92 -3.27
CA GLY A 2 -13.88 -13.03 -3.78
C GLY A 2 -13.27 -12.15 -4.86
N GLU A 3 -14.05 -11.77 -5.86
CA GLU A 3 -13.66 -10.84 -6.93
C GLU A 3 -13.37 -9.45 -6.35
N GLY A 4 -12.20 -9.29 -5.72
CA GLY A 4 -11.71 -8.01 -5.20
C GLY A 4 -10.98 -7.23 -6.29
N HIS A 5 -11.03 -5.90 -6.21
CA HIS A 5 -10.26 -5.03 -7.10
C HIS A 5 -8.76 -5.28 -6.93
N LEU A 6 -8.08 -5.67 -8.01
CA LEU A 6 -6.62 -5.76 -8.03
C LEU A 6 -6.03 -4.36 -8.24
N PRO A 7 -5.20 -3.83 -7.32
CA PRO A 7 -4.63 -2.51 -7.46
C PRO A 7 -3.66 -2.48 -8.65
N VAL A 8 -3.84 -1.49 -9.52
CA VAL A 8 -3.02 -1.34 -10.73
C VAL A 8 -1.58 -0.96 -10.35
N LEU A 9 -0.59 -1.66 -10.93
CA LEU A 9 0.85 -1.41 -10.73
C LEU A 9 1.30 -1.43 -9.25
N VAL A 10 0.72 -2.32 -8.45
CA VAL A 10 1.00 -2.38 -7.01
C VAL A 10 2.50 -2.59 -6.71
N GLU A 11 3.16 -3.50 -7.42
CA GLU A 11 4.57 -3.84 -7.16
C GLU A 11 5.51 -2.68 -7.51
N GLU A 12 5.25 -1.98 -8.62
CA GLU A 12 6.00 -0.80 -9.02
C GLU A 12 5.83 0.35 -8.02
N VAL A 13 4.60 0.57 -7.52
CA VAL A 13 4.33 1.59 -6.50
C VAL A 13 5.11 1.29 -5.22
N LEU A 14 5.07 0.05 -4.71
CA LEU A 14 5.81 -0.34 -3.50
C LEU A 14 7.33 -0.16 -3.69
N ALA A 15 7.85 -0.54 -4.86
CA ALA A 15 9.27 -0.39 -5.17
C ALA A 15 9.70 1.09 -5.26
N LEU A 16 8.91 1.93 -5.93
CA LEU A 16 9.23 3.35 -6.14
C LEU A 16 9.09 4.18 -4.87
N LEU A 17 8.11 3.87 -4.01
CA LEU A 17 7.97 4.50 -2.70
C LEU A 17 9.08 4.07 -1.72
N ALA A 18 9.84 3.02 -2.06
CA ALA A 18 10.96 2.50 -1.26
C ALA A 18 10.58 2.28 0.22
N LEU A 19 9.39 1.70 0.42
CA LEU A 19 8.80 1.51 1.73
C LEU A 19 9.67 0.63 2.64
N ARG A 20 9.66 0.96 3.92
CA ARG A 20 10.29 0.19 5.00
C ARG A 20 9.33 0.05 6.18
N ALA A 21 9.57 -0.93 7.04
CA ALA A 21 8.91 -1.01 8.34
C ALA A 21 8.94 0.35 9.05
N GLY A 22 7.79 0.79 9.57
CA GLY A 22 7.65 2.06 10.28
C GLY A 22 7.52 3.30 9.38
N SER A 23 7.48 3.14 8.05
CA SER A 23 7.31 4.30 7.15
C SER A 23 5.96 4.99 7.37
N SER A 24 5.97 6.32 7.33
CA SER A 24 4.75 7.13 7.27
C SER A 24 4.51 7.58 5.82
N VAL A 25 3.40 7.14 5.24
CA VAL A 25 3.03 7.36 3.84
C VAL A 25 1.70 8.10 3.81
N ALA A 26 1.41 8.86 2.75
CA ALA A 26 0.09 9.44 2.53
C ALA A 26 -0.49 8.87 1.23
N ASP A 27 -1.63 8.20 1.32
CA ASP A 27 -2.42 7.83 0.14
C ASP A 27 -3.44 8.94 -0.16
N CYS A 28 -3.11 9.80 -1.12
CA CYS A 28 -3.96 10.92 -1.52
C CYS A 28 -5.17 10.49 -2.38
N THR A 29 -5.31 9.20 -2.67
CA THR A 29 -6.29 8.65 -3.62
C THR A 29 -6.86 7.32 -3.15
N VAL A 30 -7.06 7.15 -1.83
CA VAL A 30 -7.33 5.85 -1.18
C VAL A 30 -8.34 4.96 -1.90
N GLY A 31 -9.38 5.54 -2.51
CA GLY A 31 -10.31 4.82 -3.39
C GLY A 31 -10.93 3.61 -2.69
N GLY A 32 -10.85 2.45 -3.33
CA GLY A 32 -11.30 1.18 -2.75
C GLY A 32 -10.33 0.54 -1.75
N GLY A 33 -9.23 1.20 -1.37
CA GLY A 33 -8.28 0.73 -0.36
C GLY A 33 -7.22 -0.26 -0.86
N GLY A 34 -7.24 -0.63 -2.14
CA GLY A 34 -6.37 -1.67 -2.67
C GLY A 34 -4.86 -1.38 -2.55
N HIS A 35 -4.43 -0.16 -2.86
CA HIS A 35 -3.02 0.26 -2.65
C HIS A 35 -2.73 0.46 -1.16
N ALA A 36 -3.67 1.03 -0.41
CA ALA A 36 -3.54 1.28 1.01
C ALA A 36 -3.22 0.02 1.82
N ASP A 37 -3.95 -1.07 1.59
CA ASP A 37 -3.72 -2.36 2.26
C ASP A 37 -2.29 -2.88 2.00
N ARG A 38 -1.84 -2.80 0.75
CA ARG A 38 -0.52 -3.30 0.32
C ARG A 38 0.62 -2.44 0.88
N ILE A 39 0.40 -1.12 1.00
CA ILE A 39 1.34 -0.20 1.66
C ILE A 39 1.42 -0.50 3.16
N LEU A 40 0.29 -0.74 3.84
CA LEU A 40 0.28 -1.08 5.27
C LEU A 40 0.97 -2.42 5.53
N GLU A 41 0.75 -3.44 4.69
CA GLU A 41 1.48 -4.71 4.75
C GLU A 41 3.00 -4.50 4.60
N ALA A 42 3.42 -3.70 3.63
CA ALA A 42 4.84 -3.45 3.36
C ALA A 42 5.53 -2.57 4.43
N THR A 43 4.75 -1.81 5.22
CA THR A 43 5.26 -0.92 6.26
C THR A 43 5.07 -1.47 7.68
N SER A 44 4.44 -2.63 7.83
CA SER A 44 4.33 -3.41 9.06
C SER A 44 5.69 -3.60 9.77
N PRO A 45 5.75 -3.67 11.12
CA PRO A 45 4.63 -3.70 12.07
C PRO A 45 4.10 -2.33 12.52
N ASP A 46 4.84 -1.27 12.27
CA ASP A 46 4.65 0.05 12.88
C ASP A 46 4.43 1.18 11.86
N GLY A 47 4.24 0.81 10.59
CA GLY A 47 3.91 1.72 9.50
C GLY A 47 2.62 2.50 9.72
N ARG A 48 2.56 3.69 9.12
CA ARG A 48 1.38 4.55 9.15
C ARG A 48 1.05 5.01 7.74
N LEU A 49 -0.23 4.96 7.41
CA LEU A 49 -0.81 5.48 6.18
C LEU A 49 -1.77 6.65 6.47
#